data_AF-A0A4W2HDS6-F1
#
_entry.id   AF-A0A4W2HDS6-F1
#
_cell.length_a   1.000
_cell.length_b   1.000
_cell.length_c   1.000
_cell.angle_alpha   90.00
_cell.angle_beta   90.00
_cell.angle_gamma   90.00
#
_symmetry.space_group_name_H-M   'P 1'
#
loop_
_entity.id
_entity.type
_entity.pdbx_description
1 polymer ?
#
loop_
_entity_poly.entity_id
_entity_poly.type
_entity_poly.pdbx_seq_one_letter_code
_entity_poly.pdbx_strand_id
1 'polypeptide(L)'
;KELQQTQAGEGPGCTLVEHSFLSHYWTASQCSCLFLRICHILLSLKIRFLVTVTLDPDTAHPKLILSEDRKCVKLGDTRQPVPDNPERFDFVVSVLGSEYFIAGCHYWEVSVADKTKWALGVCSESVSRKGKVTASPANGHWLLRQNHGNEYEALTSPQTSFRLKEPMRCVGIFLDYEAGVISFYNVTNQSHIFTFTHSFSGPLRPFFEPCLHDGGKNTAPLIICSELQKPEESTVPNTEEKGQANGDVALQVDPFLLPAQASELIPLRDMILSWSSDLGPALQGLKVPSF
;
A
#
# COMPACT_ATOMS: atom_id res chain seq x y z
N LYS A 1 64.37 21.76 -45.54
CA LYS A 1 64.52 21.20 -46.90
C LYS A 1 64.05 19.76 -46.81
N GLU A 2 62.81 19.47 -47.19
CA GLU A 2 62.37 19.09 -48.56
C GLU A 2 62.03 17.58 -48.48
N LEU A 3 60.92 17.03 -49.00
CA LEU A 3 59.89 17.42 -49.98
C LEU A 3 58.53 16.84 -49.49
N GLN A 4 57.37 17.51 -49.57
CA GLN A 4 56.49 17.70 -50.75
C GLN A 4 56.21 16.40 -51.53
N GLN A 5 55.03 16.07 -52.06
CA GLN A 5 53.65 16.55 -52.08
C GLN A 5 52.95 15.60 -53.08
N THR A 6 51.72 15.12 -52.87
CA THR A 6 50.88 14.65 -53.99
C THR A 6 49.39 14.71 -53.65
N GLN A 7 48.63 15.29 -54.56
CA GLN A 7 47.17 15.42 -54.58
C GLN A 7 46.51 14.33 -55.43
N ALA A 8 45.19 14.20 -55.23
CA ALA A 8 44.10 13.92 -56.19
C ALA A 8 43.50 12.50 -56.27
N GLY A 9 42.16 12.45 -56.18
CA GLY A 9 41.31 11.31 -56.55
C GLY A 9 39.92 11.29 -55.89
N GLU A 10 38.88 11.72 -56.60
CA GLU A 10 37.44 11.72 -56.26
C GLU A 10 36.89 10.28 -56.06
N GLY A 11 36.17 9.94 -54.97
CA GLY A 11 34.69 9.89 -54.82
C GLY A 11 34.13 8.45 -54.99
N PRO A 12 32.85 8.12 -54.67
CA PRO A 12 31.99 8.46 -53.54
C PRO A 12 31.66 7.20 -52.67
N GLY A 13 31.25 7.34 -51.41
CA GLY A 13 30.76 6.17 -50.67
C GLY A 13 30.50 6.40 -49.20
N CYS A 14 29.23 6.33 -48.82
CA CYS A 14 28.71 6.34 -47.45
C CYS A 14 29.56 5.55 -46.45
N THR A 15 29.80 6.11 -45.26
CA THR A 15 29.46 5.54 -43.94
C THR A 15 30.02 6.42 -42.82
N LEU A 16 29.31 7.50 -42.51
CA LEU A 16 29.33 8.07 -41.15
C LEU A 16 27.97 7.72 -40.54
N VAL A 17 27.92 6.56 -39.87
CA VAL A 17 26.83 6.28 -38.96
C VAL A 17 27.11 7.10 -37.71
N GLU A 18 26.46 8.26 -37.64
CA GLU A 18 26.19 8.90 -36.35
C GLU A 18 25.45 7.88 -35.49
N HIS A 19 26.11 7.37 -34.45
CA HIS A 19 25.45 6.63 -33.38
C HIS A 19 24.59 7.62 -32.58
N SER A 20 23.41 7.87 -33.14
CA SER A 20 22.28 8.55 -32.53
C SER A 20 21.79 7.75 -31.33
N PHE A 21 21.70 8.46 -30.20
CA PHE A 21 20.65 8.36 -29.18
C PHE A 21 19.85 7.04 -29.13
N LEU A 22 20.32 6.06 -28.36
CA LEU A 22 19.42 5.09 -27.71
C LEU A 22 18.97 5.68 -26.38
N SER A 23 18.04 6.62 -26.45
CA SER A 23 17.36 7.20 -25.29
C SER A 23 15.86 7.27 -25.60
N HIS A 24 15.08 6.56 -24.79
CA HIS A 24 13.65 6.76 -24.57
C HIS A 24 12.67 6.49 -25.72
N TYR A 25 12.28 5.22 -25.90
CA TYR A 25 10.92 4.89 -26.35
C TYR A 25 10.42 3.59 -25.68
N TRP A 26 9.97 3.72 -24.43
CA TRP A 26 8.99 2.76 -23.91
C TRP A 26 7.63 3.18 -24.48
N THR A 27 7.00 2.33 -25.29
CA THR A 27 5.73 2.66 -25.94
C THR A 27 4.59 2.66 -24.90
N ALA A 28 3.68 3.63 -25.01
CA ALA A 28 2.53 3.80 -24.10
C ALA A 28 1.65 2.55 -23.92
N SER A 29 1.71 1.61 -24.87
CA SER A 29 1.02 0.32 -24.84
C SER A 29 1.58 -0.67 -23.80
N GLN A 30 2.89 -0.64 -23.51
CA GLN A 30 3.46 -1.49 -22.45
C GLN A 30 3.16 -0.95 -21.04
N CYS A 31 3.14 0.38 -20.89
CA CYS A 31 2.77 1.02 -19.62
C CYS A 31 1.31 0.77 -19.24
N SER A 32 0.38 0.80 -20.21
CA SER A 32 -1.04 0.51 -19.94
C SER A 32 -1.27 -0.95 -19.53
N CYS A 33 -0.56 -1.90 -20.14
CA CYS A 33 -0.64 -3.31 -19.76
C CYS A 33 -0.09 -3.59 -18.35
N LEU A 34 1.00 -2.92 -17.95
CA LEU A 34 1.58 -3.11 -16.61
C LEU A 34 0.71 -2.49 -15.51
N PHE A 35 0.16 -1.30 -15.77
CA PHE A 35 -0.77 -0.64 -14.85
C PHE A 35 -2.00 -1.51 -14.58
N LEU A 36 -2.66 -2.01 -15.65
CA LEU A 36 -3.80 -2.93 -15.53
C LEU A 36 -3.46 -4.20 -14.74
N ARG A 37 -2.24 -4.73 -14.90
CA ARG A 37 -1.78 -5.92 -14.15
C ARG A 37 -1.63 -5.64 -12.65
N ILE A 38 -1.09 -4.50 -12.25
CA ILE A 38 -0.94 -4.19 -10.82
C ILE A 38 -2.29 -3.85 -10.18
N CYS A 39 -3.18 -3.16 -10.90
CA CYS A 39 -4.57 -2.96 -10.48
C CYS A 39 -5.26 -4.31 -10.19
N HIS A 40 -5.11 -5.29 -11.09
CA HIS A 40 -5.64 -6.64 -10.89
C HIS A 40 -4.99 -7.38 -9.73
N ILE A 41 -3.68 -7.23 -9.52
CA ILE A 41 -2.99 -7.80 -8.36
C ILE A 41 -3.58 -7.25 -7.07
N LEU A 42 -3.65 -5.91 -6.92
CA LEU A 42 -4.20 -5.29 -5.71
C LEU A 42 -5.65 -5.70 -5.45
N LEU A 43 -6.48 -5.75 -6.50
CA LEU A 43 -7.86 -6.23 -6.37
C LEU A 43 -7.90 -7.70 -5.93
N SER A 44 -7.04 -8.55 -6.51
CA SER A 44 -6.97 -9.97 -6.15
C SER A 44 -6.48 -10.18 -4.71
N LEU A 45 -5.49 -9.38 -4.27
CA LEU A 45 -4.99 -9.40 -2.89
C LEU A 45 -6.10 -9.03 -1.91
N LYS A 46 -6.84 -7.95 -2.20
CA LYS A 46 -7.99 -7.52 -1.38
C LYS A 46 -9.04 -8.62 -1.27
N ILE A 47 -9.49 -9.16 -2.41
CA ILE A 47 -10.57 -10.15 -2.42
C ILE A 47 -10.18 -11.44 -1.66
N ARG A 48 -8.91 -11.85 -1.71
CA ARG A 48 -8.49 -13.16 -1.21
C ARG A 48 -7.85 -13.15 0.17
N PHE A 49 -7.15 -12.07 0.51
CA PHE A 49 -6.22 -12.07 1.63
C PHE A 49 -6.42 -10.89 2.58
N LEU A 50 -7.43 -10.03 2.35
CA LEU A 50 -7.67 -8.92 3.26
C LEU A 50 -8.00 -9.43 4.66
N VAL A 51 -7.29 -8.91 5.64
CA VAL A 51 -7.49 -9.20 7.05
C VAL A 51 -7.80 -7.93 7.83
N THR A 52 -8.60 -8.09 8.89
CA THR A 52 -8.91 -7.02 9.81
C THR A 52 -7.77 -6.90 10.82
N VAL A 53 -6.98 -5.83 10.74
CA VAL A 53 -5.89 -5.53 11.68
C VAL A 53 -6.33 -4.49 12.72
N THR A 54 -5.99 -4.68 13.99
CA THR A 54 -6.31 -3.76 15.09
C THR A 54 -5.05 -3.44 15.89
N LEU A 55 -5.00 -2.28 16.53
CA LEU A 55 -3.83 -1.83 17.30
C LEU A 55 -3.87 -2.37 18.73
N ASP A 56 -2.76 -2.94 19.18
CA ASP A 56 -2.60 -3.52 20.52
C ASP A 56 -2.16 -2.44 21.55
N PRO A 57 -3.02 -2.05 22.50
CA PRO A 57 -2.71 -1.03 23.50
C PRO A 57 -1.60 -1.40 24.47
N ASP A 58 -1.34 -2.68 24.71
CA ASP A 58 -0.34 -3.13 25.65
C ASP A 58 1.08 -2.94 25.11
N THR A 59 1.22 -2.98 23.78
CA THR A 59 2.50 -2.71 23.09
C THR A 59 2.76 -1.22 22.86
N ALA A 60 1.71 -0.39 22.86
CA ALA A 60 1.78 0.99 22.43
C ALA A 60 2.70 1.86 23.31
N HIS A 61 3.61 2.60 22.67
CA HIS A 61 4.43 3.57 23.38
C HIS A 61 3.55 4.60 24.13
N PRO A 62 3.89 5.01 25.38
CA PRO A 62 3.03 5.84 26.22
C PRO A 62 2.62 7.20 25.63
N LYS A 63 3.34 7.74 24.63
CA LYS A 63 2.94 8.98 23.94
C LYS A 63 1.92 8.77 22.82
N LEU A 64 1.61 7.53 22.46
CA LEU A 64 0.66 7.25 21.38
C LEU A 64 -0.78 7.35 21.89
N ILE A 65 -1.63 7.93 21.05
CA ILE A 65 -3.07 7.98 21.24
C ILE A 65 -3.69 7.04 20.22
N LEU A 66 -4.39 6.03 20.70
CA LEU A 66 -5.14 5.08 19.89
C LEU A 66 -6.62 5.49 19.87
N SER A 67 -7.29 5.31 18.74
CA SER A 67 -8.76 5.41 18.68
C SER A 67 -9.43 4.27 19.44
N GLU A 68 -10.70 4.46 19.79
CA GLU A 68 -11.51 3.46 20.49
C GLU A 68 -11.68 2.17 19.68
N ASP A 69 -11.89 2.30 18.36
CA ASP A 69 -12.00 1.18 17.41
C ASP A 69 -10.66 0.47 17.12
N ARG A 70 -9.55 0.95 17.71
CA ARG A 70 -8.19 0.43 17.52
C ARG A 70 -7.72 0.44 16.06
N LYS A 71 -8.23 1.36 15.22
CA LYS A 71 -7.80 1.51 13.82
C LYS A 71 -6.89 2.70 13.57
N CYS A 72 -6.87 3.69 14.46
CA CYS A 72 -6.08 4.90 14.30
C CYS A 72 -5.02 5.03 15.39
N VAL A 73 -3.82 5.46 15.00
CA VAL A 73 -2.76 5.85 15.94
C VAL A 73 -2.12 7.16 15.54
N LYS A 74 -1.96 8.07 16.51
CA LYS A 74 -1.19 9.31 16.35
C LYS A 74 -0.27 9.54 17.55
N LEU A 75 0.75 10.37 17.35
CA LEU A 75 1.58 10.86 18.43
C LEU A 75 0.83 11.96 19.18
N GLY A 76 0.66 11.80 20.49
CA GLY A 76 0.18 12.84 21.41
C GLY A 76 1.30 13.72 21.94
N ASP A 77 0.93 14.86 22.53
CA ASP A 77 1.87 15.84 23.08
C ASP A 77 2.50 15.36 24.40
N THR A 78 1.72 14.65 25.21
CA THR A 78 2.11 14.17 26.54
C THR A 78 2.10 12.65 26.61
N ARG A 79 2.84 12.10 27.60
CA ARG A 79 2.73 10.68 27.94
C ARG A 79 1.38 10.42 28.59
N GLN A 80 0.74 9.34 28.18
CA GLN A 80 -0.47 8.81 28.78
C GLN A 80 -0.15 8.08 30.09
N PRO A 81 -1.05 8.13 31.09
CA PRO A 81 -0.88 7.46 32.38
C PRO A 81 -1.20 5.96 32.26
N VAL A 82 -0.42 5.24 31.45
CA VAL A 82 -0.54 3.79 31.24
C VAL A 82 0.54 3.05 32.02
N PRO A 83 0.25 1.85 32.59
CA PRO A 83 1.25 1.06 33.28
C PRO A 83 2.33 0.56 32.30
N ASP A 84 3.57 0.53 32.76
CA ASP A 84 4.65 -0.13 32.02
C ASP A 84 4.49 -1.65 32.12
N ASN A 85 4.86 -2.34 31.04
CA ASN A 85 4.86 -3.79 30.93
C ASN A 85 5.99 -4.22 29.95
N PRO A 86 6.40 -5.50 29.93
CA PRO A 86 7.47 -5.97 29.04
C PRO A 86 7.22 -5.76 27.54
N GLU A 87 5.97 -5.85 27.10
CA GLU A 87 5.56 -5.74 25.69
C GLU A 87 5.53 -4.30 25.17
N ARG A 88 5.48 -3.33 26.09
CA ARG A 88 5.35 -1.91 25.75
C ARG A 88 6.64 -1.32 25.18
N PHE A 89 6.55 -0.65 24.03
CA PHE A 89 7.65 0.17 23.54
C PHE A 89 7.93 1.37 24.46
N ASP A 90 9.19 1.56 24.88
CA ASP A 90 9.58 2.62 25.83
C ASP A 90 10.31 3.81 25.18
N PHE A 91 11.00 3.56 24.07
CA PHE A 91 11.87 4.50 23.37
C PHE A 91 11.34 4.82 21.97
N VAL A 92 11.04 3.80 21.16
CA VAL A 92 10.50 4.00 19.81
C VAL A 92 9.01 4.30 19.91
N VAL A 93 8.53 5.33 19.21
CA VAL A 93 7.12 5.76 19.22
C VAL A 93 6.25 4.85 18.35
N SER A 94 6.22 3.56 18.68
CA SER A 94 5.59 2.50 17.88
C SER A 94 4.51 1.74 18.67
N VAL A 95 3.71 0.99 17.91
CA VAL A 95 2.66 0.08 18.38
C VAL A 95 2.56 -1.09 17.39
N LEU A 96 2.11 -2.25 17.86
CA LEU A 96 1.89 -3.42 17.03
C LEU A 96 0.40 -3.64 16.72
N GLY A 97 0.14 -4.43 15.69
CA GLY A 97 -1.17 -5.02 15.47
C GLY A 97 -1.44 -6.16 16.46
N SER A 98 -2.67 -6.33 16.92
CA SER A 98 -3.10 -7.41 17.82
C SER A 98 -3.00 -8.80 17.18
N GLU A 99 -2.92 -8.86 15.86
CA GLU A 99 -2.95 -10.08 15.07
C GLU A 99 -1.55 -10.71 14.96
N TYR A 100 -1.54 -12.05 15.00
CA TYR A 100 -0.35 -12.88 14.91
C TYR A 100 -0.43 -13.77 13.68
N PHE A 101 0.55 -13.64 12.78
CA PHE A 101 0.65 -14.45 11.58
C PHE A 101 1.74 -15.50 11.74
N ILE A 102 1.35 -16.77 11.66
CA ILE A 102 2.26 -17.93 11.74
C ILE A 102 2.24 -18.80 10.48
N ALA A 103 1.34 -18.48 9.54
CA ALA A 103 1.07 -19.21 8.31
C ALA A 103 0.16 -18.36 7.40
N GLY A 104 0.10 -18.68 6.12
CA GLY A 104 -0.81 -18.14 5.13
C GLY A 104 -0.44 -16.78 4.56
N CYS A 105 -1.34 -16.30 3.71
CA CYS A 105 -1.23 -15.02 3.03
C CYS A 105 -2.19 -14.00 3.63
N HIS A 106 -1.69 -12.81 3.95
CA HIS A 106 -2.42 -11.74 4.64
C HIS A 106 -2.17 -10.40 3.97
N TYR A 107 -3.20 -9.58 3.87
CA TYR A 107 -3.16 -8.26 3.26
C TYR A 107 -3.90 -7.25 4.13
N TRP A 108 -3.33 -6.05 4.30
CA TRP A 108 -4.03 -4.92 4.90
C TRP A 108 -3.52 -3.61 4.32
N GLU A 109 -4.30 -2.55 4.50
CA GLU A 109 -3.99 -1.22 4.00
C GLU A 109 -3.93 -0.21 5.14
N VAL A 110 -3.00 0.73 5.01
CA VAL A 110 -2.82 1.81 5.98
C VAL A 110 -2.80 3.14 5.24
N SER A 111 -3.74 4.01 5.58
CA SER A 111 -3.69 5.40 5.16
C SER A 111 -2.58 6.12 5.92
N VAL A 112 -1.74 6.80 5.14
CA VAL A 112 -0.64 7.65 5.57
C VAL A 112 -0.84 9.08 5.06
N ALA A 113 -2.07 9.40 4.64
CA ALA A 113 -2.42 10.70 4.10
C ALA A 113 -2.02 11.82 5.07
N ASP A 114 -1.45 12.88 4.50
CA ASP A 114 -1.04 14.10 5.22
C ASP A 114 0.03 13.89 6.30
N LYS A 115 0.76 12.77 6.25
CA LYS A 115 1.97 12.53 7.05
C LYS A 115 3.23 12.82 6.25
N THR A 116 4.26 13.33 6.94
CA THR A 116 5.60 13.54 6.36
C THR A 116 6.61 12.49 6.79
N LYS A 117 6.32 11.78 7.88
CA LYS A 117 7.18 10.75 8.49
C LYS A 117 6.35 9.60 9.04
N TRP A 118 6.74 8.37 8.74
CA TRP A 118 6.15 7.15 9.29
C TRP A 118 7.01 5.94 8.95
N ALA A 119 6.85 4.84 9.69
CA ALA A 119 7.31 3.51 9.29
C ALA A 119 6.19 2.48 9.47
N LEU A 120 6.07 1.58 8.50
CA LEU A 120 5.02 0.56 8.42
C LEU A 120 5.60 -0.77 7.96
N GLY A 121 5.00 -1.88 8.36
CA GLY A 121 5.35 -3.18 7.84
C GLY A 121 5.04 -4.29 8.82
N VAL A 122 5.98 -5.23 8.94
CA VAL A 122 5.86 -6.42 9.77
C VAL A 122 7.10 -6.54 10.65
N CYS A 123 6.94 -7.03 11.88
CA CYS A 123 8.05 -7.45 12.71
C CYS A 123 7.82 -8.84 13.31
N SER A 124 8.89 -9.51 13.72
CA SER A 124 8.78 -10.69 14.59
C SER A 124 8.12 -10.30 15.91
N GLU A 125 7.37 -11.21 16.52
CA GLU A 125 6.89 -11.00 17.89
C GLU A 125 8.06 -10.86 18.87
N SER A 126 9.17 -11.53 18.60
CA SER A 126 10.34 -11.60 19.48
C SER A 126 11.26 -10.37 19.43
N VAL A 127 10.91 -9.30 18.70
CA VAL A 127 11.78 -8.12 18.62
C VAL A 127 11.82 -7.39 19.96
N SER A 128 12.98 -6.80 20.30
CA SER A 128 13.11 -6.03 21.53
C SER A 128 12.19 -4.80 21.51
N ARG A 129 11.39 -4.66 22.57
CA ARG A 129 10.50 -3.52 22.79
C ARG A 129 11.16 -2.40 23.59
N LYS A 130 12.35 -2.68 24.16
CA LYS A 130 13.03 -1.77 25.08
C LYS A 130 14.28 -1.15 24.45
N GLY A 131 14.47 0.14 24.73
CA GLY A 131 15.59 0.94 24.27
C GLY A 131 15.61 1.18 22.76
N LYS A 132 16.75 1.69 22.29
CA LYS A 132 16.93 1.99 20.87
C LYS A 132 17.40 0.75 20.12
N VAL A 133 16.54 0.24 19.24
CA VAL A 133 16.85 -0.87 18.31
C VAL A 133 16.88 -0.32 16.89
N THR A 134 17.93 -0.67 16.14
CA THR A 134 17.99 -0.36 14.71
C THR A 134 17.06 -1.32 13.96
N ALA A 135 16.01 -0.81 13.33
CA ALA A 135 15.12 -1.63 12.52
C ALA A 135 15.87 -2.18 11.29
N SER A 136 15.92 -3.50 11.17
CA SER A 136 16.44 -4.24 10.02
C SER A 136 15.91 -5.69 10.02
N PRO A 137 15.96 -6.41 8.89
CA PRO A 137 15.58 -7.83 8.85
C PRO A 137 16.35 -8.68 9.86
N ALA A 138 17.63 -8.40 10.09
CA ALA A 138 18.45 -9.11 11.07
C ALA A 138 17.96 -8.94 12.51
N ASN A 139 17.28 -7.81 12.80
CA ASN A 139 16.63 -7.55 14.08
C ASN A 139 15.13 -7.87 14.05
N GLY A 140 14.65 -8.62 13.05
CA GLY A 140 13.27 -9.05 12.93
C GLY A 140 12.30 -7.96 12.46
N HIS A 141 12.76 -6.95 11.72
CA HIS A 141 11.93 -5.87 11.18
C HIS A 141 11.98 -5.82 9.65
N TRP A 142 10.82 -5.85 8.99
CA TRP A 142 10.67 -5.68 7.54
C TRP A 142 9.74 -4.50 7.30
N LEU A 143 10.33 -3.30 7.29
CA LEU A 143 9.59 -2.04 7.31
C LEU A 143 9.91 -1.18 6.09
N LEU A 144 8.90 -0.45 5.66
CA LEU A 144 8.98 0.67 4.73
C LEU A 144 8.80 1.98 5.51
N ARG A 145 9.65 2.96 5.24
CA ARG A 145 9.69 4.24 5.95
C ARG A 145 9.62 5.42 4.99
N GLN A 146 8.93 6.48 5.39
CA GLN A 146 9.08 7.82 4.81
C GLN A 146 9.84 8.71 5.80
N ASN A 147 10.92 9.35 5.34
CA ASN A 147 11.75 10.21 6.19
C ASN A 147 11.45 11.70 5.99
N HIS A 148 11.34 12.16 4.74
CA HIS A 148 11.11 13.56 4.43
C HIS A 148 10.64 13.72 2.99
N GLY A 149 9.62 14.55 2.76
CA GLY A 149 9.10 14.81 1.41
C GLY A 149 8.71 13.50 0.72
N ASN A 150 9.27 13.25 -0.46
CA ASN A 150 9.01 12.02 -1.23
C ASN A 150 10.16 11.00 -1.15
N GLU A 151 10.97 11.06 -0.09
CA GLU A 151 12.08 10.12 0.14
C GLU A 151 11.62 8.98 1.04
N TYR A 152 11.76 7.77 0.52
CA TYR A 152 11.32 6.53 1.14
C TYR A 152 12.47 5.54 1.24
N GLU A 153 12.38 4.65 2.22
CA GLU A 153 13.40 3.66 2.48
C GLU A 153 12.75 2.32 2.83
N ALA A 154 13.18 1.27 2.15
CA ALA A 154 13.04 -0.07 2.70
C ALA A 154 14.18 -0.27 3.72
N LEU A 155 13.84 -0.66 4.94
CA LEU A 155 14.81 -0.79 6.05
C LEU A 155 15.64 -2.08 5.96
N THR A 156 16.23 -2.35 4.79
CA THR A 156 17.26 -3.36 4.54
C THR A 156 18.58 -3.00 5.24
N SER A 157 19.58 -3.89 5.15
CA SER A 157 20.93 -3.65 5.66
C SER A 157 21.97 -3.91 4.56
N PRO A 158 22.56 -2.87 3.95
CA PRO A 158 22.29 -1.43 4.16
C PRO A 158 20.88 -1.04 3.68
N GLN A 159 20.39 0.12 4.13
CA GLN A 159 19.06 0.63 3.77
C GLN A 159 18.96 0.90 2.27
N THR A 160 17.81 0.57 1.68
CA THR A 160 17.52 0.82 0.27
C THR A 160 16.64 2.05 0.15
N SER A 161 17.24 3.19 -0.20
CA SER A 161 16.55 4.47 -0.36
C SER A 161 16.07 4.67 -1.79
N PHE A 162 14.89 5.26 -1.96
CA PHE A 162 14.33 5.63 -3.26
C PHE A 162 13.40 6.83 -3.15
N ARG A 163 13.07 7.44 -4.29
CA ARG A 163 12.22 8.63 -4.36
C ARG A 163 11.04 8.38 -5.28
N LEU A 164 9.84 8.72 -4.81
CA LEU A 164 8.64 8.67 -5.63
C LEU A 164 8.31 10.05 -6.21
N LYS A 165 7.71 10.07 -7.41
CA LYS A 165 7.29 11.33 -8.05
C LYS A 165 6.16 11.99 -7.27
N GLU A 166 5.20 11.19 -6.82
CA GLU A 166 4.03 11.62 -6.07
C GLU A 166 4.04 11.00 -4.66
N PRO A 167 3.50 11.71 -3.66
CA PRO A 167 3.42 11.20 -2.30
C PRO A 167 2.39 10.06 -2.21
N MET A 168 2.74 9.02 -1.46
CA MET A 168 1.80 7.92 -1.19
C MET A 168 0.80 8.37 -0.13
N ARG A 169 -0.49 8.09 -0.36
CA ARG A 169 -1.55 8.34 0.64
C ARG A 169 -2.00 7.09 1.34
N CYS A 170 -1.80 5.93 0.73
CA CYS A 170 -2.17 4.64 1.28
C CYS A 170 -1.17 3.57 0.85
N VAL A 171 -0.73 2.77 1.81
CA VAL A 171 0.22 1.68 1.64
C VAL A 171 -0.50 0.36 1.88
N GLY A 172 -0.42 -0.54 0.90
CA GLY A 172 -0.88 -1.91 1.01
C GLY A 172 0.29 -2.81 1.41
N ILE A 173 0.08 -3.67 2.40
CA ILE A 173 1.10 -4.57 2.93
C ILE A 173 0.59 -5.99 2.72
N PHE A 174 1.37 -6.79 1.99
CA PHE A 174 1.09 -8.19 1.73
C PHE A 174 2.17 -9.05 2.39
N LEU A 175 1.75 -10.03 3.17
CA LEU A 175 2.58 -11.07 3.76
C LEU A 175 2.18 -12.40 3.14
N ASP A 176 3.14 -13.14 2.61
CA ASP A 176 3.04 -14.56 2.30
C ASP A 176 4.05 -15.27 3.20
N TYR A 177 3.55 -15.91 4.26
CA TYR A 177 4.39 -16.45 5.32
C TYR A 177 5.21 -17.63 4.82
N GLU A 178 4.61 -18.57 4.10
CA GLU A 178 5.27 -19.77 3.58
C GLU A 178 6.28 -19.45 2.48
N ALA A 179 5.98 -18.49 1.59
CA ALA A 179 6.93 -18.05 0.57
C ALA A 179 8.04 -17.14 1.14
N GLY A 180 7.90 -16.68 2.39
CA GLY A 180 8.87 -15.79 2.99
C GLY A 180 8.85 -14.39 2.40
N VAL A 181 7.70 -13.90 1.94
CA VAL A 181 7.58 -12.66 1.17
C VAL A 181 6.78 -11.61 1.94
N ILE A 182 7.33 -10.40 2.00
CA ILE A 182 6.60 -9.21 2.45
C ILE A 182 6.69 -8.15 1.36
N SER A 183 5.57 -7.81 0.75
CA SER A 183 5.49 -6.86 -0.36
C SER A 183 4.69 -5.61 0.02
N PHE A 184 5.19 -4.46 -0.42
CA PHE A 184 4.59 -3.15 -0.21
C PHE A 184 4.08 -2.60 -1.54
N TYR A 185 2.88 -2.04 -1.51
CA TYR A 185 2.21 -1.46 -2.66
C TYR A 185 1.75 -0.04 -2.35
N ASN A 186 1.88 0.84 -3.33
CA ASN A 186 1.25 2.15 -3.29
C ASN A 186 -0.16 1.98 -3.83
N VAL A 187 -1.13 1.99 -2.93
CA VAL A 187 -2.54 1.81 -3.26
C VAL A 187 -3.08 3.01 -4.03
N THR A 188 -2.48 4.19 -3.82
CA THR A 188 -2.92 5.45 -4.42
C THR A 188 -2.71 5.46 -5.94
N ASN A 189 -1.53 5.03 -6.39
CA ASN A 189 -1.18 4.97 -7.81
C ASN A 189 -1.19 3.53 -8.38
N GLN A 190 -1.64 2.57 -7.57
CA GLN A 190 -1.72 1.14 -7.92
C GLN A 190 -0.40 0.59 -8.46
N SER A 191 0.70 0.82 -7.72
CA SER A 191 2.04 0.33 -8.08
C SER A 191 2.66 -0.53 -6.98
N HIS A 192 3.56 -1.44 -7.36
CA HIS A 192 4.47 -2.08 -6.42
C HIS A 192 5.51 -1.05 -5.93
N ILE A 193 5.97 -1.21 -4.68
CA ILE A 193 7.00 -0.36 -4.07
C ILE A 193 8.27 -1.17 -3.83
N PHE A 194 8.17 -2.21 -3.01
CA PHE A 194 9.32 -2.98 -2.54
C PHE A 194 8.89 -4.35 -2.05
N THR A 195 9.77 -5.34 -2.12
CA THR A 195 9.56 -6.68 -1.57
C THR A 195 10.76 -7.12 -0.77
N PHE A 196 10.52 -7.58 0.46
CA PHE A 196 11.48 -8.35 1.24
C PHE A 196 11.26 -9.84 0.98
N THR A 197 12.36 -10.59 0.96
CA THR A 197 12.36 -12.05 1.00
C THR A 197 13.16 -12.51 2.22
N HIS A 198 12.57 -13.37 3.04
CA HIS A 198 13.19 -13.86 4.27
C HIS A 198 12.57 -15.18 4.73
N SER A 199 13.34 -16.02 5.42
CA SER A 199 12.81 -17.23 6.04
C SER A 199 12.30 -16.90 7.44
N PHE A 200 10.99 -16.99 7.66
CA PHE A 200 10.40 -16.67 8.95
C PHE A 200 10.41 -17.88 9.89
N SER A 201 10.77 -17.65 11.15
CA SER A 201 10.74 -18.65 12.21
C SER A 201 10.05 -18.07 13.44
N GLY A 202 8.71 -18.05 13.42
CA GLY A 202 7.88 -17.66 14.55
C GLY A 202 6.82 -16.62 14.17
N PRO A 203 5.96 -16.23 15.14
CA PRO A 203 4.87 -15.30 14.88
C PRO A 203 5.35 -13.94 14.39
N LEU A 204 4.70 -13.43 13.36
CA LEU A 204 4.87 -12.10 12.83
C LEU A 204 3.67 -11.22 13.20
N ARG A 205 3.91 -9.93 13.42
CA ARG A 205 2.87 -8.95 13.74
C ARG A 205 2.97 -7.70 12.86
N PRO A 206 1.84 -7.06 12.51
CA PRO A 206 1.85 -5.73 11.91
C PRO A 206 2.58 -4.72 12.80
N PHE A 207 3.34 -3.81 12.18
CA PHE A 207 4.10 -2.78 12.87
C PHE A 207 3.72 -1.39 12.37
N PHE A 208 3.52 -0.46 13.32
CA PHE A 208 3.13 0.92 13.04
C PHE A 208 3.97 1.92 13.83
N GLU A 209 4.54 2.89 13.14
CA GLU A 209 5.25 4.03 13.75
C GLU A 209 4.77 5.34 13.11
N PRO A 210 3.95 6.16 13.78
CA PRO A 210 3.53 7.46 13.26
C PRO A 210 4.63 8.52 13.25
N CYS A 211 5.79 8.24 13.86
CA CYS A 211 6.94 9.14 14.03
C CYS A 211 6.62 10.45 14.78
N LEU A 212 7.61 11.34 14.89
CA LEU A 212 7.52 12.63 15.57
C LEU A 212 6.79 13.70 14.74
N HIS A 213 6.27 14.74 15.38
CA HIS A 213 5.41 15.77 14.76
C HIS A 213 6.06 16.64 13.67
N ASP A 214 7.37 16.56 13.43
CA ASP A 214 8.07 17.26 12.33
C ASP A 214 7.75 18.78 12.23
N GLY A 215 7.85 19.49 13.35
CA GLY A 215 7.49 20.92 13.41
C GLY A 215 5.99 21.17 13.20
N GLY A 216 5.13 20.21 13.56
CA GLY A 216 3.67 20.26 13.42
C GLY A 216 3.13 19.70 12.12
N LYS A 217 4.00 19.32 11.17
CA LYS A 217 3.61 18.83 9.84
C LYS A 217 3.23 17.34 9.80
N ASN A 218 3.54 16.58 10.85
CA ASN A 218 3.31 15.14 10.92
C ASN A 218 2.34 14.74 12.04
N THR A 219 1.33 15.56 12.30
CA THR A 219 0.35 15.36 13.37
C THR A 219 -0.81 14.44 12.98
N ALA A 220 -1.01 14.19 11.67
CA ALA A 220 -2.01 13.28 11.17
C ALA A 220 -1.78 11.83 11.65
N PRO A 221 -2.87 11.07 11.92
CA PRO A 221 -2.79 9.68 12.34
C PRO A 221 -2.38 8.75 11.21
N LEU A 222 -1.85 7.58 11.57
CA LEU A 222 -1.95 6.39 10.72
C LEU A 222 -3.33 5.79 10.91
N ILE A 223 -4.00 5.41 9.83
CA ILE A 223 -5.35 4.83 9.87
C ILE A 223 -5.32 3.49 9.13
N ILE A 224 -5.64 2.41 9.84
CA ILE A 224 -5.85 1.09 9.22
C ILE A 224 -7.17 1.14 8.47
N CYS A 225 -7.10 0.97 7.15
CA CYS A 225 -8.28 0.97 6.31
C CYS A 225 -9.09 -0.30 6.58
N SER A 226 -10.39 -0.14 6.84
CA SER A 226 -11.35 -1.24 6.85
C SER A 226 -12.13 -1.23 5.53
N GLU A 227 -12.73 -2.36 5.13
CA GLU A 227 -13.55 -2.39 3.92
C GLU A 227 -14.66 -1.32 3.97
N LEU A 228 -14.65 -0.41 2.98
CA LEU A 228 -15.72 0.53 2.63
C LEU A 228 -16.55 1.03 3.81
N GLN A 229 -16.09 2.12 4.45
CA GLN A 229 -17.07 3.09 4.94
C GLN A 229 -17.83 3.58 3.72
N LYS A 230 -19.05 3.06 3.50
CA LYS A 230 -20.07 3.77 2.73
C LYS A 230 -20.11 5.18 3.33
N PRO A 231 -20.01 6.26 2.53
CA PRO A 231 -20.33 7.57 3.05
C PRO A 231 -21.79 7.48 3.50
N GLU A 232 -22.04 7.52 4.80
CA GLU A 232 -23.39 7.72 5.28
C GLU A 232 -23.80 9.12 4.84
N GLU A 233 -24.73 9.16 3.89
CA GLU A 233 -25.37 10.38 3.44
C GLU A 233 -26.07 11.00 4.65
N SER A 234 -25.51 12.13 5.11
CA SER A 234 -26.04 12.91 6.20
C SER A 234 -27.48 13.32 5.87
N THR A 235 -28.44 12.62 6.45
CA THR A 235 -29.84 13.02 6.36
C THR A 235 -30.04 14.19 7.33
N VAL A 236 -29.98 15.40 6.80
CA VAL A 236 -30.38 16.62 7.52
C VAL A 236 -31.91 16.55 7.73
N PRO A 237 -32.45 16.68 8.96
CA PRO A 237 -33.89 16.84 9.13
C PRO A 237 -34.24 18.31 8.86
N ASN A 238 -34.81 18.58 7.68
CA ASN A 238 -35.50 19.84 7.46
C ASN A 238 -36.76 19.87 8.33
N THR A 239 -36.79 20.84 9.24
CA THR A 239 -38.00 21.27 9.95
C THR A 239 -38.77 22.21 9.04
N GLU A 240 -40.02 21.91 8.72
CA GLU A 240 -40.99 22.94 8.33
C GLU A 240 -42.43 22.45 8.60
N GLU A 241 -43.22 23.36 9.17
CA GLU A 241 -44.55 23.15 9.75
C GLU A 241 -45.66 23.55 8.75
N LYS A 242 -46.79 22.81 8.81
CA LYS A 242 -48.17 23.19 8.43
C LYS A 242 -48.59 23.41 6.97
N GLY A 243 -49.59 22.61 6.57
CA GLY A 243 -50.56 22.94 5.52
C GLY A 243 -51.57 21.82 5.26
N GLN A 244 -52.81 22.00 5.70
CA GLN A 244 -53.96 21.09 5.61
C GLN A 244 -54.65 21.15 4.22
N ALA A 245 -55.08 20.00 3.66
CA ALA A 245 -56.45 19.74 3.13
C ALA A 245 -56.57 18.49 2.22
N ASN A 246 -57.47 17.59 2.61
CA ASN A 246 -58.43 16.71 1.89
C ASN A 246 -58.27 16.31 0.40
N GLY A 247 -58.59 15.03 0.13
CA GLY A 247 -59.57 14.68 -0.92
C GLY A 247 -59.13 13.62 -1.94
N ASP A 248 -59.97 12.58 -2.09
CA ASP A 248 -59.79 11.33 -2.85
C ASP A 248 -59.69 11.43 -4.39
N VAL A 249 -59.13 10.36 -4.98
CA VAL A 249 -59.67 9.52 -6.09
C VAL A 249 -58.60 9.13 -7.12
N ALA A 250 -58.50 7.82 -7.32
CA ALA A 250 -57.65 7.11 -8.27
C ALA A 250 -58.08 7.29 -9.73
N LEU A 251 -57.10 7.30 -10.65
CA LEU A 251 -57.26 6.83 -12.03
C LEU A 251 -55.99 6.11 -12.49
N GLN A 252 -56.15 4.82 -12.82
CA GLN A 252 -55.21 4.05 -13.64
C GLN A 252 -55.43 4.40 -15.12
N VAL A 253 -54.34 4.57 -15.88
CA VAL A 253 -54.25 4.18 -17.30
C VAL A 253 -52.79 3.77 -17.60
N ASP A 254 -52.62 2.56 -18.10
CA ASP A 254 -51.44 1.98 -18.77
C ASP A 254 -51.88 1.71 -20.25
N PRO A 255 -51.08 1.31 -21.27
CA PRO A 255 -49.64 0.98 -21.32
C PRO A 255 -48.89 1.42 -22.61
N PHE A 256 -47.61 1.00 -22.69
CA PHE A 256 -46.73 0.88 -23.88
C PHE A 256 -45.85 2.06 -24.27
N LEU A 257 -44.56 1.96 -23.90
CA LEU A 257 -43.43 1.85 -24.84
C LEU A 257 -42.26 1.11 -24.14
N LEU A 258 -42.04 -0.15 -24.51
CA LEU A 258 -40.77 -0.89 -24.35
C LEU A 258 -40.10 -0.95 -25.74
N PRO A 259 -38.79 -1.26 -25.93
CA PRO A 259 -37.91 -2.08 -25.07
C PRO A 259 -36.48 -1.50 -24.89
N ALA A 260 -35.61 -2.03 -24.02
CA ALA A 260 -34.70 -3.12 -24.39
C ALA A 260 -33.93 -3.68 -23.18
N GLN A 261 -33.99 -5.02 -23.09
CA GLN A 261 -32.92 -5.94 -22.72
C GLN A 261 -32.24 -5.73 -21.35
N ALA A 262 -32.75 -6.47 -20.37
CA ALA A 262 -31.95 -6.95 -19.25
C ALA A 262 -30.86 -7.89 -19.80
N SER A 263 -29.59 -7.49 -19.72
CA SER A 263 -28.51 -8.47 -19.71
C SER A 263 -28.45 -9.07 -18.33
N GLU A 264 -28.83 -10.34 -18.25
CA GLU A 264 -28.66 -11.19 -17.08
C GLU A 264 -27.22 -11.12 -16.59
N LEU A 265 -27.07 -10.64 -15.34
CA LEU A 265 -25.82 -10.78 -14.61
C LEU A 265 -25.62 -12.26 -14.29
N ILE A 266 -24.53 -12.83 -14.81
CA ILE A 266 -24.06 -14.16 -14.44
C ILE A 266 -23.76 -14.15 -12.93
N PRO A 267 -24.35 -15.03 -12.12
CA PRO A 267 -24.09 -15.05 -10.68
C PRO A 267 -22.61 -15.39 -10.40
N LEU A 268 -21.98 -14.64 -9.49
CA LEU A 268 -20.58 -14.75 -9.06
C LEU A 268 -20.12 -16.17 -8.68
N ARG A 269 -21.05 -17.10 -8.44
CA ARG A 269 -20.79 -18.50 -8.11
C ARG A 269 -20.21 -19.31 -9.28
N ASP A 270 -20.46 -18.90 -10.53
CA ASP A 270 -20.04 -19.67 -11.71
C ASP A 270 -18.61 -19.33 -12.16
N MET A 271 -18.00 -18.26 -11.61
CA MET A 271 -16.58 -17.94 -11.80
C MET A 271 -15.66 -18.78 -10.88
N ILE A 272 -16.24 -19.49 -9.89
CA ILE A 272 -15.51 -20.21 -8.85
C ILE A 272 -15.11 -21.63 -9.30
N LEU A 273 -15.74 -22.19 -10.33
CA LEU A 273 -15.56 -23.61 -10.70
C LEU A 273 -14.66 -23.89 -11.90
N SER A 274 -14.01 -22.88 -12.49
CA SER A 274 -13.19 -23.09 -13.70
C SER A 274 -11.69 -22.83 -13.54
N TRP A 275 -11.15 -22.72 -12.31
CA TRP A 275 -9.70 -22.54 -12.16
C TRP A 275 -9.00 -23.56 -11.25
N SER A 276 -8.07 -24.25 -11.89
CA SER A 276 -7.20 -25.32 -11.39
C SER A 276 -6.46 -24.91 -10.12
N SER A 277 -6.44 -25.84 -9.16
CA SER A 277 -5.84 -25.75 -7.83
C SER A 277 -4.30 -25.68 -7.80
N ASP A 278 -3.65 -25.15 -8.85
CA ASP A 278 -2.20 -25.23 -9.00
C ASP A 278 -1.62 -23.90 -9.48
N LEU A 279 -1.45 -22.96 -8.55
CA LEU A 279 -0.80 -21.66 -8.80
C LEU A 279 0.65 -21.60 -8.29
N GLY A 280 1.25 -22.74 -7.97
CA GLY A 280 2.70 -22.85 -7.73
C GLY A 280 3.59 -22.25 -8.85
N PRO A 281 3.22 -22.29 -10.14
CA PRO A 281 4.07 -21.76 -11.21
C PRO A 281 3.81 -20.28 -11.58
N ALA A 282 2.64 -19.70 -11.27
CA ALA A 282 2.25 -18.38 -11.78
C ALA A 282 2.96 -17.20 -11.10
N LEU A 283 3.61 -17.44 -9.94
CA LEU A 283 4.42 -16.44 -9.22
C LEU A 283 5.92 -16.55 -9.51
N GLN A 284 6.38 -17.62 -10.18
CA GLN A 284 7.80 -17.77 -10.58
C GLN A 284 8.21 -16.87 -11.76
N GLY A 285 7.23 -16.25 -12.43
CA GLY A 285 7.46 -15.34 -13.57
C GLY A 285 7.85 -13.91 -13.18
N LEU A 286 7.81 -13.54 -11.89
CA LEU A 286 8.35 -12.27 -11.39
C LEU A 286 9.88 -12.39 -11.26
N LYS A 287 10.54 -12.50 -12.41
CA LYS A 287 11.99 -12.33 -12.48
C LYS A 287 12.30 -10.87 -12.15
N VAL A 288 12.82 -10.67 -10.95
CA VAL A 288 13.39 -9.40 -10.49
C VAL A 288 14.34 -8.87 -11.57
N PRO A 289 14.17 -7.62 -12.07
CA PRO A 289 15.18 -7.03 -12.92
C PRO A 289 16.47 -6.88 -12.11
N SER A 290 17.53 -7.53 -12.55
CA SER A 290 18.88 -7.30 -12.03
C SER A 290 19.36 -5.93 -12.51
N PHE A 291 19.62 -5.02 -11.58
CA PHE A 291 20.46 -3.85 -11.78
C PHE A 291 21.52 -3.83 -10.67
#